data_AF-A0AAX4HL86-F1
#
_entry.id   AF-A0AAX4HL86-F1
#
_cell.length_a   1.000
_cell.length_b   1.000
_cell.length_c   1.000
_cell.angle_alpha   90.00
_cell.angle_beta   90.00
_cell.angle_gamma   90.00
#
_symmetry.space_group_name_H-M   'P 1'
#
loop_
_entity.id
_entity.type
_entity.pdbx_description
1 polymer ?
#
loop_
_entity_poly.entity_id
_entity_poly.type
_entity_poly.pdbx_seq_one_letter_code
_entity_poly.pdbx_strand_id
1 'polypeptide(L)'
;MDSRFNKFLQILTLLALSAIMVACQDTIPKRSLITPGSSTDKPTCTDVPEEVTEDLPKCDDDTPTRPTGAIYFKSDFCACKDSKPVSYGNCSSFCAGKNTSGAETFFANFTVTEDISLSGLGNVYAWCTTPFSTDTANPECKLEAKDDQGNITYVAVDNILNSNSIKANIQDDLAYDKTYVLTLVEMTSKARSNSIQMVKFSTDVSSPTLGPLKNAPISQYTCMVREFSTDDSTGDIYYDQAYRMHFYFIPRMPPTPIPAGNSNLICHDIFNPLYGAVDSELYPRFETIPGVFNLWDTTDPRFYDNNGSGGIDVNELIIQKTRNFGGTVPTGTNFFATFSWPGSPTLSEDAGNTTNTTQPLGYYMAPWIDQSTYKSYCLNSTHYNSSNPLFKAMRDIIEVDTEGLYIGEKAAETVTDSNGNTTTGFKDYILIRETDLKAVWFYLKSNVPTAPTDDNVANNAVYFYYPLNKASPFVKTSTQRIFRVRGANELGNSNVSSGGSTSTGSTTSYPPHDRKIGCVPKF
;
A
#
# COMPACT_ATOMS: atom_id res chain seq x y z
N MET A 1 24.62 -42.75 -25.09
CA MET A 1 25.11 -43.32 -23.82
C MET A 1 24.99 -42.25 -22.72
N ASP A 2 23.91 -41.46 -22.73
CA ASP A 2 23.95 -40.06 -22.22
C ASP A 2 22.88 -39.70 -21.18
N SER A 3 21.98 -40.63 -20.82
CA SER A 3 20.95 -40.37 -19.81
C SER A 3 21.44 -40.63 -18.37
N ARG A 4 22.42 -41.52 -18.20
CA ARG A 4 22.95 -41.87 -16.87
C ARG A 4 23.97 -40.85 -16.34
N PHE A 5 24.65 -40.12 -17.22
CA PHE A 5 25.65 -39.12 -16.83
C PHE A 5 24.99 -37.86 -16.25
N ASN A 6 23.84 -37.42 -16.81
CA ASN A 6 23.11 -36.26 -16.29
C ASN A 6 22.46 -36.49 -14.92
N LYS A 7 22.00 -37.72 -14.63
CA LYS A 7 21.47 -38.04 -13.29
C LYS A 7 22.58 -38.11 -12.24
N PHE A 8 23.79 -38.55 -12.61
CA PHE A 8 24.92 -38.56 -11.69
C PHE A 8 25.42 -37.13 -11.40
N LEU A 9 25.40 -36.24 -12.39
CA LEU A 9 25.78 -34.84 -12.23
C LEU A 9 24.77 -34.02 -11.40
N GLN A 10 23.47 -34.33 -11.50
CA GLN A 10 22.41 -33.72 -10.67
C GLN A 10 22.47 -34.17 -9.20
N ILE A 11 22.85 -35.43 -8.94
CA ILE A 11 23.01 -35.92 -7.57
C ILE A 11 24.30 -35.36 -6.94
N LEU A 12 25.38 -35.20 -7.72
CA LEU A 12 26.63 -34.60 -7.24
C LEU A 12 26.48 -33.09 -6.94
N THR A 13 25.64 -32.37 -7.71
CA THR A 13 25.33 -30.95 -7.46
C THR A 13 24.40 -30.75 -6.25
N LEU A 14 23.46 -31.68 -5.99
CA LEU A 14 22.64 -31.62 -4.77
C LEU A 14 23.47 -31.92 -3.50
N LEU A 15 24.42 -32.86 -3.56
CA LEU A 15 25.31 -33.17 -2.44
C LEU A 15 26.34 -32.07 -2.16
N ALA A 16 26.82 -31.38 -3.20
CA ALA A 16 27.69 -30.21 -3.05
C ALA A 16 26.96 -28.98 -2.46
N LEU A 17 25.67 -28.81 -2.76
CA LEU A 17 24.88 -27.70 -2.18
C LEU A 17 24.55 -27.91 -0.69
N SER A 18 24.40 -29.16 -0.24
CA SER A 18 24.20 -29.48 1.18
C SER A 18 25.47 -29.32 2.04
N ALA A 19 26.67 -29.35 1.44
CA ALA A 19 27.93 -29.15 2.15
C ALA A 19 28.31 -27.67 2.35
N ILE A 20 27.72 -26.74 1.57
CA ILE A 20 28.01 -25.30 1.65
C ILE A 20 27.11 -24.58 2.68
N MET A 21 26.01 -25.20 3.14
CA MET A 21 25.12 -24.62 4.17
C MET A 21 25.46 -25.00 5.62
N VAL A 22 26.60 -25.67 5.87
CA VAL A 22 27.08 -26.00 7.23
C VAL A 22 28.35 -25.21 7.61
N ALA A 23 28.82 -24.28 6.78
CA ALA A 23 30.05 -23.50 7.03
C ALA A 23 29.84 -21.98 7.07
N CYS A 24 28.71 -21.51 7.64
CA CYS A 24 28.48 -20.09 7.98
C CYS A 24 27.64 -19.96 9.27
N GLN A 25 27.95 -20.75 10.30
CA GLN A 25 27.61 -20.41 11.68
C GLN A 25 28.90 -20.35 12.48
N ASP A 26 29.60 -19.22 12.40
CA ASP A 26 30.45 -18.72 13.49
C ASP A 26 31.03 -17.36 13.11
N THR A 27 30.53 -16.31 13.76
CA THR A 27 31.23 -15.11 14.25
C THR A 27 30.24 -13.96 14.48
N ILE A 28 29.33 -14.15 15.43
CA ILE A 28 28.88 -13.01 16.23
C ILE A 28 29.95 -12.87 17.34
N PRO A 29 30.61 -11.71 17.50
CA PRO A 29 31.56 -11.54 18.58
C PRO A 29 30.82 -11.71 19.90
N LYS A 30 31.23 -12.72 20.69
CA LYS A 30 30.87 -12.81 22.11
C LYS A 30 31.29 -11.49 22.77
N ARG A 31 30.33 -10.60 23.01
CA ARG A 31 30.50 -9.59 24.05
C ARG A 31 30.60 -10.34 25.37
N SER A 32 31.70 -10.14 26.06
CA SER A 32 31.95 -10.63 27.41
C SER A 32 30.78 -10.21 28.30
N LEU A 33 30.07 -11.21 28.83
CA LEU A 33 29.34 -11.05 30.08
C LEU A 33 30.39 -10.71 31.14
N ILE A 34 30.21 -9.59 31.82
CA ILE A 34 30.93 -9.29 33.04
C ILE A 34 30.43 -10.30 34.07
N THR A 35 31.25 -11.29 34.38
CA THR A 35 31.05 -12.20 35.51
C THR A 35 31.24 -11.38 36.79
N PRO A 36 30.23 -11.24 37.67
CA PRO A 36 30.49 -10.82 39.04
C PRO A 36 31.37 -11.89 39.68
N GLY A 37 32.49 -11.47 40.26
CA GLY A 37 33.37 -12.39 40.97
C GLY A 37 32.61 -13.12 42.06
N SER A 38 32.50 -14.45 41.92
CA SER A 38 32.18 -15.37 43.01
C SER A 38 33.32 -15.30 44.03
N SER A 39 33.19 -14.44 45.03
CA SER A 39 33.94 -14.52 46.28
C SER A 39 33.18 -15.45 47.22
N THR A 40 33.43 -16.75 47.10
CA THR A 40 33.15 -17.71 48.17
C THR A 40 34.31 -17.64 49.15
N ASP A 41 34.19 -16.78 50.16
CA ASP A 41 34.77 -16.99 51.49
C ASP A 41 34.13 -15.96 52.43
N LYS A 42 33.14 -16.42 53.21
CA LYS A 42 32.56 -15.66 54.32
C LYS A 42 33.36 -16.06 55.57
N PRO A 43 34.11 -15.16 56.22
CA PRO A 43 34.83 -15.52 57.43
C PRO A 43 33.83 -15.75 58.57
N THR A 44 33.85 -16.93 59.16
CA THR A 44 33.17 -17.24 60.43
C THR A 44 33.87 -16.50 61.57
N CYS A 45 33.18 -15.56 62.19
CA CYS A 45 33.63 -14.91 63.42
C CYS A 45 33.43 -15.86 64.60
N THR A 46 34.52 -16.42 65.11
CA THR A 46 34.57 -17.00 66.47
C THR A 46 35.55 -16.22 67.32
N ASP A 47 35.02 -15.78 68.46
CA ASP A 47 35.58 -15.10 69.62
C ASP A 47 37.10 -15.22 69.84
N VAL A 48 37.80 -14.07 69.84
CA VAL A 48 39.03 -13.84 70.62
C VAL A 48 39.11 -12.34 71.01
N PRO A 49 39.48 -11.99 72.27
CA PRO A 49 39.38 -10.63 72.81
C PRO A 49 40.62 -9.75 72.59
N GLU A 50 40.39 -8.44 72.76
CA GLU A 50 41.32 -7.35 73.16
C GLU A 50 42.75 -7.34 72.58
N GLU A 51 43.01 -6.47 71.60
CA GLU A 51 43.57 -5.11 71.81
C GLU A 51 44.21 -4.56 70.50
N VAL A 52 44.07 -3.24 70.29
CA VAL A 52 44.89 -2.35 69.42
C VAL A 52 44.56 -2.24 67.91
N THR A 53 43.63 -1.31 67.65
CA THR A 53 43.60 -0.18 66.67
C THR A 53 43.88 -0.33 65.16
N GLU A 54 42.87 0.17 64.43
CA GLU A 54 42.78 0.77 63.08
C GLU A 54 42.63 -0.14 61.84
N ASP A 55 41.62 0.24 61.05
CA ASP A 55 41.02 -0.37 59.84
C ASP A 55 40.31 -1.73 59.99
N LEU A 56 39.15 -1.70 60.68
CA LEU A 56 38.11 -2.70 60.44
C LEU A 56 37.42 -2.41 59.09
N PRO A 57 37.20 -3.42 58.23
CA PRO A 57 36.34 -3.26 57.06
C PRO A 57 34.92 -2.94 57.55
N LYS A 58 34.38 -1.82 57.07
CA LYS A 58 32.97 -1.47 57.24
C LYS A 58 32.16 -2.68 56.76
N CYS A 59 31.38 -3.29 57.65
CA CYS A 59 30.30 -4.17 57.22
C CYS A 59 29.36 -3.28 56.40
N ASP A 60 29.29 -3.50 55.08
CA ASP A 60 28.22 -2.94 54.28
C ASP A 60 26.92 -3.42 54.92
N ASP A 61 26.12 -2.45 55.35
CA ASP A 61 24.75 -2.67 55.80
C ASP A 61 23.98 -3.11 54.54
N ASP A 62 23.95 -4.43 54.29
CA ASP A 62 23.17 -5.09 53.22
C ASP A 62 21.69 -4.86 53.52
N THR A 63 21.26 -3.62 53.37
CA THR A 63 19.85 -3.26 53.36
C THR A 63 19.23 -4.01 52.19
N PRO A 64 18.27 -4.92 52.43
CA PRO A 64 17.69 -5.72 51.35
C PRO A 64 17.05 -4.77 50.34
N THR A 65 17.55 -4.80 49.10
CA THR A 65 17.03 -4.01 47.98
C THR A 65 16.39 -4.94 46.96
N ARG A 66 15.33 -4.47 46.29
CA ARG A 66 14.68 -5.27 45.24
C ARG A 66 15.60 -5.39 44.04
N PRO A 67 15.88 -6.61 43.55
CA PRO A 67 16.81 -6.79 42.44
C PRO A 67 16.20 -6.27 41.14
N THR A 68 16.97 -5.44 40.43
CA THR A 68 16.64 -4.99 39.06
C THR A 68 17.14 -6.03 38.06
N GLY A 69 16.36 -6.30 37.01
CA GLY A 69 16.72 -7.28 36.00
C GLY A 69 16.55 -8.74 36.45
N ALA A 70 15.92 -9.00 37.59
CA ALA A 70 15.63 -10.35 38.07
C ALA A 70 14.28 -10.91 37.58
N ILE A 71 13.50 -10.10 36.84
CA ILE A 71 12.21 -10.46 36.26
C ILE A 71 12.26 -10.22 34.76
N TYR A 72 11.88 -11.24 33.99
CA TYR A 72 11.89 -11.21 32.53
C TYR A 72 10.53 -11.55 31.95
N PHE A 73 9.99 -10.71 31.07
CA PHE A 73 8.84 -11.04 30.25
C PHE A 73 9.11 -12.33 29.46
N LYS A 74 8.17 -13.27 29.53
CA LYS A 74 8.09 -14.37 28.57
C LYS A 74 7.56 -13.86 27.23
N SER A 75 7.69 -14.65 26.18
CA SER A 75 7.24 -14.29 24.82
C SER A 75 5.73 -14.40 24.61
N ASP A 76 4.96 -14.86 25.60
CA ASP A 76 3.53 -15.17 25.53
C ASP A 76 2.64 -14.06 26.11
N PHE A 77 3.02 -12.78 25.96
CA PHE A 77 2.18 -11.66 26.37
C PHE A 77 1.20 -11.25 25.27
N CYS A 78 -0.02 -10.86 25.65
CA CYS A 78 -1.06 -10.38 24.74
C CYS A 78 -2.06 -9.46 25.44
N ALA A 79 -2.56 -8.46 24.71
CA ALA A 79 -3.77 -7.75 25.10
C ALA A 79 -5.00 -8.41 24.46
N CYS A 80 -6.04 -8.60 25.26
CA CYS A 80 -7.27 -9.27 24.85
C CYS A 80 -8.51 -8.45 25.25
N LYS A 81 -9.58 -8.62 24.48
CA LYS A 81 -10.94 -8.14 24.76
C LYS A 81 -11.93 -9.24 24.42
N ASP A 82 -12.62 -9.78 25.43
CA ASP A 82 -13.68 -10.79 25.30
C ASP A 82 -13.34 -11.91 24.30
N SER A 83 -12.29 -12.67 24.63
CA SER A 83 -11.75 -13.78 23.82
C SER A 83 -11.10 -13.43 22.48
N LYS A 84 -11.01 -12.14 22.12
CA LYS A 84 -10.32 -11.68 20.91
C LYS A 84 -9.03 -10.93 21.26
N PRO A 85 -7.97 -11.05 20.45
CA PRO A 85 -6.79 -10.22 20.62
C PRO A 85 -7.11 -8.76 20.29
N VAL A 86 -6.44 -7.83 20.99
CA VAL A 86 -6.40 -6.38 20.70
C VAL A 86 -4.96 -5.85 20.65
N SER A 87 -3.97 -6.74 20.58
CA SER A 87 -2.57 -6.43 20.31
C SER A 87 -1.98 -7.34 19.24
N TYR A 88 -1.02 -6.83 18.48
CA TYR A 88 -0.32 -7.61 17.45
C TYR A 88 0.54 -8.74 18.06
N GLY A 89 0.63 -9.88 17.34
CA GLY A 89 1.36 -11.08 17.77
C GLY A 89 0.55 -12.37 17.55
N ASN A 90 1.09 -13.52 17.99
CA ASN A 90 0.37 -14.80 17.98
C ASN A 90 -0.62 -14.90 19.15
N CYS A 91 -1.56 -13.97 19.22
CA CYS A 91 -2.43 -13.77 20.38
C CYS A 91 -3.81 -14.43 20.28
N SER A 92 -4.21 -14.95 19.11
CA SER A 92 -5.54 -15.53 18.92
C SER A 92 -5.79 -16.74 19.82
N SER A 93 -4.86 -17.69 19.89
CA SER A 93 -4.98 -18.86 20.77
C SER A 93 -4.82 -18.50 22.25
N PHE A 94 -3.97 -17.51 22.55
CA PHE A 94 -3.77 -17.04 23.92
C PHE A 94 -5.01 -16.34 24.48
N CYS A 95 -5.67 -15.52 23.67
CA CYS A 95 -6.86 -14.78 24.06
C CYS A 95 -8.12 -15.68 24.10
N ALA A 96 -8.13 -16.81 23.40
CA ALA A 96 -9.27 -17.73 23.41
C ALA A 96 -9.64 -18.15 24.86
N GLY A 97 -10.86 -17.82 25.29
CA GLY A 97 -11.36 -18.14 26.63
C GLY A 97 -11.07 -17.09 27.71
N LYS A 98 -10.38 -15.98 27.38
CA LYS A 98 -10.20 -14.85 28.31
C LYS A 98 -11.39 -13.89 28.19
N ASN A 99 -12.35 -14.03 29.10
CA ASN A 99 -13.42 -13.05 29.27
C ASN A 99 -12.89 -11.84 30.05
N THR A 100 -13.02 -10.64 29.49
CA THR A 100 -12.54 -9.39 30.09
C THR A 100 -13.69 -8.44 30.43
N SER A 101 -14.95 -8.90 30.32
CA SER A 101 -16.14 -8.12 30.60
C SER A 101 -16.17 -6.78 29.84
N GLY A 102 -15.73 -6.79 28.58
CA GLY A 102 -15.66 -5.60 27.73
C GLY A 102 -14.39 -4.76 27.87
N ALA A 103 -13.53 -5.02 28.86
CA ALA A 103 -12.28 -4.26 29.06
C ALA A 103 -11.14 -4.76 28.16
N GLU A 104 -10.24 -3.87 27.77
CA GLU A 104 -9.02 -4.23 27.05
C GLU A 104 -7.90 -4.53 28.04
N THR A 105 -7.64 -5.82 28.26
CA THR A 105 -6.74 -6.27 29.31
C THR A 105 -5.46 -6.84 28.72
N PHE A 106 -4.32 -6.29 29.11
CA PHE A 106 -3.01 -6.85 28.87
C PHE A 106 -2.72 -7.97 29.86
N PHE A 107 -2.21 -9.10 29.37
CA PHE A 107 -1.78 -10.25 30.16
C PHE A 107 -0.31 -10.53 29.86
N ALA A 108 0.48 -10.73 30.91
CA ALA A 108 1.87 -11.11 30.77
C ALA A 108 2.27 -12.15 31.82
N ASN A 109 3.18 -13.03 31.40
CA ASN A 109 3.86 -13.98 32.26
C ASN A 109 5.35 -13.63 32.31
N PHE A 110 5.97 -13.96 33.44
CA PHE A 110 7.36 -13.67 33.69
C PHE A 110 8.15 -14.91 34.10
N THR A 111 9.43 -14.86 33.83
CA THR A 111 10.45 -15.74 34.40
C THR A 111 11.20 -14.94 35.46
N VAL A 112 11.50 -15.56 36.59
CA VAL A 112 12.25 -14.95 37.70
C VAL A 112 13.61 -15.62 37.84
N THR A 113 14.64 -14.87 38.26
CA THR A 113 15.98 -15.42 38.55
C THR A 113 16.04 -16.03 39.94
N GLU A 114 17.17 -16.67 40.26
CA GLU A 114 17.46 -17.22 41.58
C GLU A 114 17.41 -16.15 42.69
N ASP A 115 17.76 -14.90 42.38
CA ASP A 115 17.68 -13.76 43.32
C ASP A 115 16.25 -13.51 43.82
N ILE A 116 15.24 -13.90 43.03
CA ILE A 116 13.84 -13.85 43.44
C ILE A 116 13.36 -15.23 43.90
N SER A 117 13.64 -16.30 43.16
CA SER A 117 13.07 -17.62 43.48
C SER A 117 13.62 -18.25 44.76
N LEU A 118 14.87 -17.93 45.13
CA LEU A 118 15.52 -18.43 46.34
C LEU A 118 15.50 -17.41 47.49
N SER A 119 15.04 -16.18 47.24
CA SER A 119 14.83 -15.18 48.29
C SER A 119 13.44 -15.30 48.91
N GLY A 120 13.18 -14.51 49.96
CA GLY A 120 11.86 -14.42 50.60
C GLY A 120 10.75 -13.83 49.71
N LEU A 121 11.07 -13.44 48.47
CA LEU A 121 10.10 -12.96 47.49
C LEU A 121 9.49 -14.12 46.67
N GLY A 122 10.27 -15.07 46.19
CA GLY A 122 9.82 -16.29 45.50
C GLY A 122 9.21 -16.09 44.09
N ASN A 123 8.36 -15.08 43.90
CA ASN A 123 7.60 -14.83 42.67
C ASN A 123 7.34 -13.34 42.41
N VAL A 124 6.80 -13.01 41.23
CA VAL A 124 6.49 -11.61 40.86
C VAL A 124 5.47 -10.98 41.79
N TYR A 125 4.43 -11.71 42.22
CA TYR A 125 3.44 -11.18 43.17
C TYR A 125 4.11 -10.64 44.43
N ALA A 126 4.92 -11.46 45.10
CA ALA A 126 5.59 -11.04 46.32
C ALA A 126 6.72 -10.02 46.05
N TRP A 127 7.38 -10.05 44.88
CA TRP A 127 8.26 -8.94 44.46
C TRP A 127 7.50 -7.61 44.37
N CYS A 128 6.23 -7.63 43.96
CA CYS A 128 5.38 -6.46 43.84
C CYS A 128 4.66 -6.05 45.14
N THR A 129 4.52 -6.92 46.13
CA THR A 129 3.66 -6.67 47.30
C THR A 129 4.31 -6.86 48.67
N THR A 130 5.41 -7.61 48.76
CA THR A 130 6.02 -7.95 50.06
C THR A 130 7.00 -6.85 50.47
N PRO A 131 6.73 -6.05 51.51
CA PRO A 131 7.65 -5.00 51.96
C PRO A 131 8.90 -5.61 52.60
N PHE A 132 10.03 -4.94 52.40
CA PHE A 132 11.21 -5.16 53.23
C PHE A 132 11.13 -4.35 54.52
N SER A 133 11.90 -4.75 55.53
CA SER A 133 11.97 -4.03 56.81
C SER A 133 12.45 -2.58 56.68
N THR A 134 13.10 -2.26 55.56
CA THR A 134 13.62 -0.94 55.20
C THR A 134 12.65 -0.10 54.37
N ASP A 135 11.54 -0.69 53.91
CA ASP A 135 10.60 0.02 53.04
C ASP A 135 9.73 1.01 53.85
N THR A 136 9.61 2.23 53.36
CA THR A 136 8.80 3.30 53.97
C THR A 136 7.32 3.23 53.57
N ALA A 137 6.99 2.40 52.58
CA ALA A 137 5.64 2.13 52.09
C ALA A 137 5.56 0.70 51.55
N ASN A 138 4.34 0.17 51.45
CA ASN A 138 4.14 -1.11 50.78
C ASN A 138 4.56 -0.98 49.31
N PRO A 139 5.34 -1.93 48.77
CA PRO A 139 5.71 -1.93 47.37
C PRO A 139 4.47 -2.05 46.49
N GLU A 140 4.55 -1.46 45.31
CA GLU A 140 3.50 -1.52 44.29
C GLU A 140 4.18 -1.59 42.92
N CYS A 141 3.73 -2.52 42.08
CA CYS A 141 4.17 -2.56 40.69
C CYS A 141 3.24 -1.75 39.79
N LYS A 142 3.81 -1.11 38.77
CA LYS A 142 3.08 -0.53 37.64
C LYS A 142 3.73 -0.92 36.33
N LEU A 143 2.92 -0.97 35.27
CA LEU A 143 3.42 -1.16 33.92
C LEU A 143 3.75 0.21 33.34
N GLU A 144 5.04 0.50 33.21
CA GLU A 144 5.53 1.70 32.55
C GLU A 144 5.42 1.52 31.02
N ALA A 145 4.59 2.32 30.38
CA ALA A 145 4.41 2.35 28.93
C ALA A 145 5.02 3.64 28.37
N LYS A 146 6.08 3.49 27.57
CA LYS A 146 6.76 4.60 26.91
C LYS A 146 6.40 4.63 25.42
N ASP A 147 5.84 5.75 24.94
CA ASP A 147 5.51 5.92 23.52
C ASP A 147 6.75 6.27 22.66
N ASP A 148 6.54 6.40 21.35
CA ASP A 148 7.57 6.74 20.36
C ASP A 148 8.08 8.20 20.46
N GLN A 149 7.34 9.08 21.14
CA GLN A 149 7.79 10.42 21.52
C GLN A 149 8.55 10.45 22.86
N GLY A 150 8.58 9.32 23.57
CA GLY A 150 9.24 9.16 24.86
C GLY A 150 8.40 9.57 26.07
N ASN A 151 7.11 9.88 25.89
CA ASN A 151 6.19 10.12 27.00
C ASN A 151 5.94 8.83 27.76
N ILE A 152 5.83 8.93 29.09
CA ILE A 152 5.66 7.78 29.98
C ILE A 152 4.27 7.83 30.62
N THR A 153 3.56 6.71 30.53
CA THR A 153 2.29 6.46 31.25
C THR A 153 2.47 5.25 32.16
N TYR A 154 1.99 5.33 33.39
CA TYR A 154 2.02 4.22 34.34
C TYR A 154 0.64 3.58 34.45
N VAL A 155 0.51 2.35 33.97
CA VAL A 155 -0.72 1.57 34.03
C VAL A 155 -0.75 0.75 35.32
N ALA A 156 -1.87 0.77 36.02
CA ALA A 156 -2.07 -0.07 37.19
C ALA A 156 -2.07 -1.56 36.80
N VAL A 157 -1.45 -2.40 37.63
CA VAL A 157 -1.39 -3.84 37.38
C VAL A 157 -2.09 -4.60 38.50
N ASP A 158 -2.89 -5.59 38.11
CA ASP A 158 -3.44 -6.60 38.99
C ASP A 158 -2.44 -7.76 39.10
N ASN A 159 -1.74 -7.82 40.24
CA ASN A 159 -0.83 -8.92 40.53
C ASN A 159 -1.61 -10.18 40.87
N ILE A 160 -1.35 -11.29 40.16
CA ILE A 160 -2.04 -12.55 40.43
C ILE A 160 -1.38 -13.23 41.64
N LEU A 161 -2.18 -13.48 42.69
CA LEU A 161 -1.73 -14.05 43.94
C LEU A 161 -0.83 -15.29 43.73
N ASN A 162 0.35 -15.27 44.35
CA ASN A 162 1.34 -16.36 44.30
C ASN A 162 1.75 -16.79 42.88
N SER A 163 1.74 -15.86 41.92
CA SER A 163 2.07 -16.12 40.51
C SER A 163 3.19 -15.23 39.98
N ASN A 164 3.74 -15.64 38.84
CA ASN A 164 4.63 -14.84 37.99
C ASN A 164 3.86 -14.16 36.85
N SER A 165 2.61 -13.79 37.09
CA SER A 165 1.70 -13.30 36.06
C SER A 165 0.99 -12.04 36.54
N ILE A 166 0.74 -11.12 35.60
CA ILE A 166 -0.02 -9.89 35.86
C ILE A 166 -1.14 -9.74 34.85
N LYS A 167 -2.10 -8.89 35.21
CA LYS A 167 -3.07 -8.31 34.27
C LYS A 167 -3.01 -6.80 34.40
N ALA A 168 -3.29 -6.07 33.32
CA ALA A 168 -3.42 -4.62 33.37
C ALA A 168 -4.54 -4.19 32.44
N ASN A 169 -5.48 -3.37 32.92
CA ASN A 169 -6.45 -2.74 32.04
C ASN A 169 -5.73 -1.61 31.29
N ILE A 170 -5.67 -1.70 29.96
CA ILE A 170 -4.97 -0.75 29.09
C ILE A 170 -5.95 0.07 28.23
N GLN A 171 -7.25 0.00 28.53
CA GLN A 171 -8.29 0.58 27.70
C GLN A 171 -8.14 2.10 27.56
N ASP A 172 -7.97 2.80 28.69
CA ASP A 172 -7.94 4.27 28.72
C ASP A 172 -6.51 4.83 28.77
N ASP A 173 -5.53 4.01 29.16
CA ASP A 173 -4.14 4.46 29.32
C ASP A 173 -3.32 4.38 28.02
N LEU A 174 -3.66 3.45 27.13
CA LEU A 174 -2.94 3.25 25.87
C LEU A 174 -3.83 3.59 24.68
N ALA A 175 -3.36 4.50 23.84
CA ALA A 175 -4.01 4.84 22.59
C ALA A 175 -3.89 3.69 21.59
N TYR A 176 -4.89 3.58 20.71
CA TYR A 176 -4.83 2.66 19.60
C TYR A 176 -3.74 3.06 18.60
N ASP A 177 -3.19 2.04 17.94
CA ASP A 177 -2.29 2.15 16.80
C ASP A 177 -0.98 2.90 17.08
N LYS A 178 -0.58 2.95 18.35
CA LYS A 178 0.73 3.43 18.80
C LYS A 178 1.61 2.31 19.32
N THR A 179 2.91 2.42 19.05
CA THR A 179 3.92 1.51 19.61
C THR A 179 4.34 1.98 20.99
N TYR A 180 4.25 1.07 21.96
CA TYR A 180 4.70 1.30 23.33
C TYR A 180 5.82 0.33 23.68
N VAL A 181 6.83 0.83 24.39
CA VAL A 181 7.82 0.02 25.11
C VAL A 181 7.29 -0.17 26.53
N LEU A 182 6.99 -1.41 26.90
CA LEU A 182 6.43 -1.76 28.21
C LEU A 182 7.50 -2.32 29.13
N THR A 183 7.53 -1.86 30.38
CA THR A 183 8.43 -2.35 31.43
C THR A 183 7.65 -2.47 32.74
N LEU A 184 7.81 -3.57 33.48
CA LEU A 184 7.25 -3.68 34.83
C LEU A 184 8.22 -2.98 35.80
N VAL A 185 7.69 -2.05 36.60
CA VAL A 185 8.47 -1.23 37.53
C VAL A 185 7.85 -1.30 38.92
N GLU A 186 8.65 -1.60 39.92
CA GLU A 186 8.25 -1.46 41.32
C GLU A 186 8.47 0.00 41.77
N MET A 187 7.43 0.63 42.30
CA MET A 187 7.37 2.08 42.41
C MET A 187 8.14 2.65 43.60
N THR A 188 8.43 1.87 44.63
CA THR A 188 9.16 2.31 45.83
C THR A 188 10.67 2.29 45.59
N SER A 189 11.21 1.14 45.17
CA SER A 189 12.64 0.93 44.89
C SER A 189 13.08 1.32 43.48
N LYS A 190 12.13 1.53 42.57
CA LYS A 190 12.37 1.74 41.12
C LYS A 190 13.03 0.56 40.42
N ALA A 191 13.00 -0.64 41.01
CA ALA A 191 13.49 -1.84 40.37
C ALA A 191 12.66 -2.17 39.11
N ARG A 192 13.34 -2.65 38.05
CA ARG A 192 12.75 -2.82 36.71
C ARG A 192 12.92 -4.23 36.17
N SER A 193 11.95 -4.69 35.37
CA SER A 193 12.10 -5.84 34.48
C SER A 193 12.86 -5.47 33.19
N ASN A 194 13.06 -6.44 32.30
CA ASN A 194 13.33 -6.14 30.89
C ASN A 194 12.12 -5.47 30.23
N SER A 195 12.31 -4.93 29.02
CA SER A 195 11.26 -4.29 28.25
C SER A 195 10.82 -5.11 27.04
N ILE A 196 9.56 -4.95 26.66
CA ILE A 196 8.96 -5.51 25.43
C ILE A 196 8.33 -4.39 24.61
N GLN A 197 8.04 -4.65 23.34
CA GLN A 197 7.26 -3.74 22.51
C GLN A 197 5.85 -4.30 22.29
N MET A 198 4.86 -3.42 22.31
CA MET A 198 3.47 -3.76 22.04
C MET A 198 2.79 -2.64 21.24
N VAL A 199 1.86 -3.04 20.37
CA VAL A 199 0.92 -2.13 19.72
C VAL A 199 -0.49 -2.63 20.02
N LYS A 200 -1.33 -1.76 20.55
CA LYS A 200 -2.77 -1.98 20.76
C LYS A 200 -3.51 -1.57 19.50
N PHE A 201 -4.28 -2.45 18.85
CA PHE A 201 -4.95 -2.11 17.59
C PHE A 201 -6.42 -1.75 17.77
N SER A 202 -6.91 -0.83 16.94
CA SER A 202 -8.33 -0.51 16.82
C SER A 202 -9.09 -1.71 16.24
N THR A 203 -10.38 -1.87 16.60
CA THR A 203 -11.21 -2.96 16.09
C THR A 203 -11.11 -3.06 14.57
N ASP A 204 -10.91 -4.28 14.07
CA ASP A 204 -10.75 -4.53 12.64
C ASP A 204 -11.84 -3.81 11.83
N VAL A 205 -11.45 -3.06 10.79
CA VAL A 205 -12.40 -2.50 9.83
C VAL A 205 -13.14 -3.68 9.22
N SER A 206 -14.42 -3.82 9.55
CA SER A 206 -15.24 -4.90 9.02
C SER A 206 -15.55 -4.59 7.56
N SER A 207 -14.90 -5.29 6.62
CA SER A 207 -15.31 -5.22 5.22
C SER A 207 -16.66 -5.92 5.05
N PRO A 208 -17.70 -5.25 4.52
CA PRO A 208 -18.98 -5.90 4.24
C PRO A 208 -18.86 -6.92 3.09
N THR A 209 -17.77 -6.90 2.32
CA THR A 209 -17.54 -7.77 1.16
C THR A 209 -16.19 -8.49 1.27
N LEU A 210 -16.21 -9.81 1.08
CA LEU A 210 -15.01 -10.66 1.00
C LEU A 210 -14.63 -10.90 -0.47
N GLY A 211 -13.33 -11.01 -0.75
CA GLY A 211 -12.79 -11.31 -2.09
C GLY A 211 -12.13 -10.12 -2.79
N PRO A 212 -11.78 -10.26 -4.08
CA PRO A 212 -11.05 -9.22 -4.82
C PRO A 212 -11.87 -7.95 -4.97
N LEU A 213 -11.20 -6.81 -5.15
CA LEU A 213 -11.85 -5.56 -5.57
C LEU A 213 -12.64 -5.78 -6.88
N LYS A 214 -13.85 -5.24 -6.95
CA LYS A 214 -14.70 -5.34 -8.14
C LYS A 214 -14.06 -4.55 -9.28
N ASN A 215 -13.99 -5.15 -10.47
CA ASN A 215 -13.48 -4.51 -11.68
C ASN A 215 -14.63 -4.04 -12.58
N ALA A 216 -14.44 -2.89 -13.23
CA ALA A 216 -15.31 -2.34 -14.27
C ALA A 216 -14.56 -2.35 -15.61
N PRO A 217 -15.02 -3.10 -16.62
CA PRO A 217 -14.44 -3.05 -17.96
C PRO A 217 -14.82 -1.74 -18.64
N ILE A 218 -13.83 -1.01 -19.13
CA ILE A 218 -14.01 0.26 -19.82
C ILE A 218 -14.11 0.00 -21.31
N SER A 219 -15.16 0.52 -21.94
CA SER A 219 -15.38 0.40 -23.38
C SER A 219 -14.98 1.69 -24.08
N GLN A 220 -14.43 1.57 -25.28
CA GLN A 220 -14.13 2.70 -26.16
C GLN A 220 -15.18 2.77 -27.27
N TYR A 221 -15.51 3.97 -27.73
CA TYR A 221 -16.24 4.20 -28.98
C TYR A 221 -15.72 5.46 -29.67
N THR A 222 -16.12 5.64 -30.93
CA THR A 222 -15.71 6.79 -31.75
C THR A 222 -16.91 7.68 -32.08
N CYS A 223 -16.70 8.99 -32.14
CA CYS A 223 -17.59 9.91 -32.84
C CYS A 223 -16.83 10.61 -33.96
N MET A 224 -17.57 11.02 -35.00
CA MET A 224 -17.07 11.87 -36.07
C MET A 224 -17.55 13.30 -35.82
N VAL A 225 -16.62 14.24 -35.75
CA VAL A 225 -16.91 15.68 -35.85
C VAL A 225 -16.75 16.08 -37.30
N ARG A 226 -17.75 16.72 -37.89
CA ARG A 226 -17.80 17.16 -39.27
C ARG A 226 -17.81 18.68 -39.31
N GLU A 227 -16.86 19.26 -40.02
CA GLU A 227 -16.94 20.66 -40.41
C GLU A 227 -17.78 20.76 -41.68
N PHE A 228 -18.59 21.80 -41.77
CA PHE A 228 -19.40 22.07 -42.93
C PHE A 228 -19.36 23.55 -43.30
N SER A 229 -19.42 23.80 -44.60
CA SER A 229 -19.73 25.10 -45.18
C SER A 229 -21.18 25.10 -45.66
N THR A 230 -21.78 26.28 -45.71
CA THR A 230 -23.11 26.46 -46.30
C THR A 230 -22.96 27.34 -47.53
N ASP A 231 -23.57 26.96 -48.64
CA ASP A 231 -23.67 27.84 -49.80
C ASP A 231 -24.68 28.95 -49.49
N ASP A 232 -24.20 30.19 -49.44
CA ASP A 232 -25.01 31.37 -49.08
C ASP A 232 -26.17 31.64 -50.06
N SER A 233 -26.13 31.07 -51.27
CA SER A 233 -27.11 31.28 -52.32
C SER A 233 -28.17 30.18 -52.39
N THR A 234 -27.82 28.92 -52.11
CA THR A 234 -28.77 27.79 -52.13
C THR A 234 -29.19 27.30 -50.75
N GLY A 235 -28.41 27.63 -49.72
CA GLY A 235 -28.56 27.08 -48.36
C GLY A 235 -28.08 25.63 -48.23
N ASP A 236 -27.43 25.08 -49.25
CA ASP A 236 -26.94 23.70 -49.23
C ASP A 236 -25.73 23.56 -48.30
N ILE A 237 -25.70 22.46 -47.54
CA ILE A 237 -24.63 22.14 -46.60
C ILE A 237 -23.60 21.22 -47.28
N TYR A 238 -22.33 21.64 -47.29
CA TYR A 238 -21.21 20.86 -47.80
C TYR A 238 -20.32 20.45 -46.63
N TYR A 239 -20.05 19.15 -46.49
CA TYR A 239 -19.15 18.64 -45.46
C TYR A 239 -17.72 18.64 -45.98
N ASP A 240 -16.93 19.61 -45.51
CA ASP A 240 -15.57 19.81 -46.00
C ASP A 240 -14.59 18.83 -45.36
N GLN A 241 -14.79 18.53 -44.07
CA GLN A 241 -13.82 17.76 -43.28
C GLN A 241 -14.51 16.93 -42.19
N ALA A 242 -13.84 15.85 -41.78
CA ALA A 242 -14.31 15.04 -40.67
C ALA A 242 -13.15 14.51 -39.82
N TYR A 243 -13.28 14.66 -38.51
CA TYR A 243 -12.32 14.24 -37.50
C TYR A 243 -12.89 13.11 -36.66
N ARG A 244 -12.07 12.09 -36.39
CA ARG A 244 -12.39 11.02 -35.43
C ARG A 244 -11.98 11.44 -34.04
N MET A 245 -12.85 11.18 -33.07
CA MET A 245 -12.59 11.36 -31.64
C MET A 245 -12.99 10.12 -30.88
N HIS A 246 -12.16 9.71 -29.91
CA HIS A 246 -12.41 8.53 -29.08
C HIS A 246 -12.91 8.92 -27.69
N PHE A 247 -13.89 8.16 -27.21
CA PHE A 247 -14.57 8.36 -25.93
C PHE A 247 -14.68 7.04 -25.17
N TYR A 248 -14.86 7.13 -23.85
CA TYR A 248 -14.78 5.98 -22.96
C TYR A 248 -15.95 5.93 -22.00
N PHE A 249 -16.51 4.75 -21.77
CA PHE A 249 -17.65 4.56 -20.86
C PHE A 249 -17.59 3.22 -20.15
N ILE A 250 -18.31 3.14 -19.02
CA ILE A 250 -18.57 1.86 -18.34
C ILE A 250 -19.93 1.32 -18.79
N PRO A 251 -20.12 0.00 -18.94
CA PRO A 251 -21.37 -0.57 -19.45
C PRO A 251 -22.65 -0.13 -18.72
N ARG A 252 -22.55 0.17 -17.41
CA ARG A 252 -23.68 0.65 -16.59
C ARG A 252 -23.97 2.15 -16.71
N MET A 253 -23.09 2.91 -17.35
CA MET A 253 -23.26 4.33 -17.67
C MET A 253 -22.97 4.51 -19.17
N PRO A 254 -23.89 4.09 -20.06
CA PRO A 254 -23.70 4.23 -21.49
C PRO A 254 -23.60 5.72 -21.90
N PRO A 255 -23.01 6.02 -23.06
CA PRO A 255 -22.87 7.40 -23.52
C PRO A 255 -24.21 8.10 -23.68
N THR A 256 -24.31 9.33 -23.16
CA THR A 256 -25.49 10.18 -23.31
C THR A 256 -25.73 10.48 -24.80
N PRO A 257 -26.98 10.40 -25.29
CA PRO A 257 -27.28 10.74 -26.68
C PRO A 257 -26.95 12.20 -26.99
N ILE A 258 -26.47 12.44 -28.21
CA ILE A 258 -26.25 13.79 -28.73
C ILE A 258 -27.59 14.52 -28.87
N PRO A 259 -27.75 15.75 -28.31
CA PRO A 259 -28.99 16.51 -28.45
C PRO A 259 -29.36 16.76 -29.92
N ALA A 260 -30.67 16.70 -30.21
CA ALA A 260 -31.20 16.99 -31.54
C ALA A 260 -30.79 18.39 -32.03
N GLY A 261 -30.53 18.52 -33.33
CA GLY A 261 -30.06 19.77 -33.97
C GLY A 261 -28.55 19.84 -34.20
N ASN A 262 -27.77 18.97 -33.55
CA ASN A 262 -26.31 18.90 -33.76
C ASN A 262 -25.95 17.98 -34.93
N SER A 263 -25.92 18.52 -36.15
CA SER A 263 -25.58 17.76 -37.35
C SER A 263 -24.07 17.57 -37.56
N ASN A 264 -23.24 18.40 -36.92
CA ASN A 264 -21.78 18.37 -37.02
C ASN A 264 -21.13 17.26 -36.18
N LEU A 265 -21.86 16.54 -35.33
CA LEU A 265 -21.31 15.50 -34.47
C LEU A 265 -22.17 14.25 -34.56
N ILE A 266 -21.58 13.14 -35.00
CA ILE A 266 -22.27 11.87 -35.16
C ILE A 266 -21.51 10.75 -34.46
N CYS A 267 -22.21 10.01 -33.60
CA CYS A 267 -21.64 8.88 -32.85
C CYS A 267 -22.22 7.53 -33.27
N HIS A 268 -23.22 7.51 -34.16
CA HIS A 268 -23.88 6.32 -34.70
C HIS A 268 -24.12 6.46 -36.22
N ASP A 269 -24.46 5.34 -36.87
CA ASP A 269 -24.71 5.30 -38.31
C ASP A 269 -26.06 5.94 -38.68
N ILE A 270 -26.02 7.23 -39.01
CA ILE A 270 -27.19 8.01 -39.45
C ILE A 270 -27.73 7.61 -40.84
N PHE A 271 -27.01 6.77 -41.59
CA PHE A 271 -27.42 6.32 -42.93
C PHE A 271 -28.10 4.94 -42.89
N ASN A 272 -28.08 4.27 -41.74
CA ASN A 272 -28.75 3.00 -41.57
C ASN A 272 -30.28 3.23 -41.45
N PRO A 273 -31.12 2.61 -42.29
CA PRO A 273 -32.58 2.81 -42.23
C PRO A 273 -33.21 2.31 -40.93
N LEU A 274 -32.51 1.52 -40.12
CA LEU A 274 -32.96 1.07 -38.80
C LEU A 274 -32.74 2.13 -37.71
N TYR A 275 -31.92 3.15 -37.96
CA TYR A 275 -31.57 4.20 -37.00
C TYR A 275 -31.97 5.57 -37.54
N GLY A 276 -32.59 6.40 -36.70
CA GLY A 276 -32.93 7.77 -37.07
C GLY A 276 -31.72 8.70 -37.18
N ALA A 277 -31.91 9.84 -37.83
CA ALA A 277 -30.89 10.92 -37.88
C ALA A 277 -30.64 11.57 -36.50
N VAL A 278 -31.64 11.51 -35.60
CA VAL A 278 -31.52 11.98 -34.21
C VAL A 278 -30.94 10.85 -33.37
N ASP A 279 -29.89 11.13 -32.61
CA ASP A 279 -29.19 10.15 -31.78
C ASP A 279 -30.07 9.55 -30.65
N SER A 280 -29.77 8.32 -30.25
CA SER A 280 -30.47 7.58 -29.20
C SER A 280 -29.50 6.68 -28.43
N GLU A 281 -29.79 6.46 -27.15
CA GLU A 281 -29.02 5.55 -26.30
C GLU A 281 -29.10 4.09 -26.76
N LEU A 282 -30.12 3.77 -27.57
CA LEU A 282 -30.36 2.43 -28.11
C LEU A 282 -29.53 2.15 -29.38
N TYR A 283 -28.91 3.17 -29.97
CA TYR A 283 -28.18 3.02 -31.22
C TYR A 283 -26.74 2.57 -30.98
N PRO A 284 -26.24 1.58 -31.75
CA PRO A 284 -24.85 1.17 -31.67
C PRO A 284 -23.90 2.33 -31.99
N ARG A 285 -22.92 2.55 -31.10
CA ARG A 285 -21.90 3.58 -31.30
C ARG A 285 -20.84 3.11 -32.30
N PHE A 286 -20.28 4.03 -33.08
CA PHE A 286 -19.23 3.70 -34.05
C PHE A 286 -18.02 3.07 -33.36
N GLU A 287 -17.48 2.04 -34.01
CA GLU A 287 -16.20 1.40 -33.62
C GLU A 287 -16.13 1.04 -32.13
N THR A 288 -17.25 0.59 -31.55
CA THR A 288 -17.30 0.21 -30.13
C THR A 288 -16.38 -0.98 -29.87
N ILE A 289 -15.40 -0.81 -28.99
CA ILE A 289 -14.51 -1.86 -28.51
C ILE A 289 -14.78 -2.06 -27.01
N PRO A 290 -15.44 -3.16 -26.62
CA PRO A 290 -15.71 -3.43 -25.21
C PRO A 290 -14.42 -3.83 -24.48
N GLY A 291 -14.28 -3.38 -23.23
CA GLY A 291 -13.19 -3.84 -22.34
C GLY A 291 -11.79 -3.55 -22.89
N VAL A 292 -11.52 -2.33 -23.34
CA VAL A 292 -10.17 -1.91 -23.76
C VAL A 292 -9.19 -1.88 -22.60
N PHE A 293 -9.67 -1.63 -21.38
CA PHE A 293 -8.96 -1.77 -20.11
C PHE A 293 -9.94 -1.94 -18.94
N ASN A 294 -9.44 -2.28 -17.76
CA ASN A 294 -10.23 -2.33 -16.53
C ASN A 294 -9.90 -1.16 -15.61
N LEU A 295 -10.86 -0.74 -14.81
CA LEU A 295 -10.64 0.06 -13.60
C LEU A 295 -11.28 -0.67 -12.42
N TRP A 296 -10.98 -0.26 -11.19
CA TRP A 296 -11.78 -0.71 -10.05
C TRP A 296 -13.14 0.01 -10.05
N ASP A 297 -14.22 -0.73 -9.84
CA ASP A 297 -15.60 -0.29 -10.03
C ASP A 297 -16.02 0.69 -8.92
N THR A 298 -16.63 1.81 -9.29
CA THR A 298 -17.12 2.79 -8.30
C THR A 298 -18.28 2.30 -7.44
N THR A 299 -18.86 1.13 -7.73
CA THR A 299 -19.90 0.49 -6.91
C THR A 299 -19.36 -0.49 -5.87
N ASP A 300 -18.05 -0.73 -5.82
CA ASP A 300 -17.50 -1.56 -4.74
C ASP A 300 -17.66 -0.81 -3.40
N PRO A 301 -18.34 -1.42 -2.39
CA PRO A 301 -18.60 -0.73 -1.13
C PRO A 301 -17.33 -0.31 -0.41
N ARG A 302 -16.18 -0.95 -0.67
CA ARG A 302 -14.91 -0.60 -0.03
C ARG A 302 -14.32 0.74 -0.51
N PHE A 303 -14.83 1.33 -1.60
CA PHE A 303 -14.46 2.69 -2.02
C PHE A 303 -15.31 3.79 -1.35
N TYR A 304 -16.18 3.43 -0.41
CA TYR A 304 -16.96 4.37 0.39
C TYR A 304 -16.42 4.41 1.82
N ASP A 305 -16.73 5.50 2.53
CA ASP A 305 -16.53 5.62 3.96
C ASP A 305 -17.77 5.07 4.66
N ASN A 306 -17.82 3.75 4.89
CA ASN A 306 -19.00 3.14 5.52
C ASN A 306 -18.92 3.17 7.06
N ASN A 307 -17.73 3.42 7.61
CA ASN A 307 -17.48 3.43 9.06
C ASN A 307 -17.43 4.85 9.66
N GLY A 308 -17.48 5.90 8.83
CA GLY A 308 -17.49 7.31 9.24
C GLY A 308 -16.11 7.84 9.64
N SER A 309 -15.03 7.24 9.16
CA SER A 309 -13.65 7.61 9.51
C SER A 309 -13.14 8.85 8.77
N GLY A 310 -13.84 9.30 7.72
CA GLY A 310 -13.41 10.37 6.83
C GLY A 310 -12.49 9.93 5.69
N GLY A 311 -12.23 8.62 5.54
CA GLY A 311 -11.44 8.02 4.46
C GLY A 311 -12.17 6.87 3.76
N ILE A 312 -11.70 6.44 2.58
CA ILE A 312 -12.27 5.26 1.92
C ILE A 312 -11.81 3.97 2.63
N ASP A 313 -12.75 3.07 2.95
CA ASP A 313 -12.50 1.87 3.75
C ASP A 313 -11.36 1.00 3.19
N VAL A 314 -11.21 0.92 1.87
CA VAL A 314 -10.16 0.11 1.22
C VAL A 314 -8.75 0.53 1.63
N ASN A 315 -8.50 1.83 1.84
CA ASN A 315 -7.19 2.29 2.26
C ASN A 315 -6.89 1.85 3.69
N GLU A 316 -7.90 1.92 4.56
CA GLU A 316 -7.81 1.49 5.95
C GLU A 316 -7.60 -0.01 6.07
N LEU A 317 -8.33 -0.80 5.27
CA LEU A 317 -8.16 -2.24 5.17
C LEU A 317 -6.74 -2.61 4.76
N ILE A 318 -6.14 -1.91 3.79
CA ILE A 318 -4.75 -2.12 3.37
C ILE A 318 -3.78 -1.76 4.51
N ILE A 319 -3.97 -0.60 5.16
CA ILE A 319 -3.12 -0.14 6.26
C ILE A 319 -3.16 -1.14 7.42
N GLN A 320 -4.34 -1.58 7.83
CA GLN A 320 -4.56 -2.56 8.90
C GLN A 320 -3.92 -3.91 8.55
N LYS A 321 -4.16 -4.44 7.34
CA LYS A 321 -3.50 -5.69 6.90
C LYS A 321 -1.98 -5.55 6.84
N THR A 322 -1.47 -4.40 6.44
CA THR A 322 -0.02 -4.15 6.41
C THR A 322 0.57 -4.27 7.81
N ARG A 323 -0.11 -3.74 8.82
CA ARG A 323 0.27 -3.88 10.23
C ARG A 323 0.16 -5.32 10.71
N ASN A 324 -0.87 -6.06 10.30
CA ASN A 324 -1.00 -7.49 10.60
C ASN A 324 0.18 -8.32 10.05
N PHE A 325 0.80 -7.88 8.95
CA PHE A 325 2.02 -8.46 8.41
C PHE A 325 3.32 -7.89 9.01
N GLY A 326 3.24 -7.08 10.08
CA GLY A 326 4.38 -6.49 10.77
C GLY A 326 4.98 -5.25 10.09
N GLY A 327 4.27 -4.64 9.15
CA GLY A 327 4.69 -3.40 8.48
C GLY A 327 4.04 -2.14 9.05
N THR A 328 4.53 -0.99 8.62
CA THR A 328 3.95 0.32 8.92
C THR A 328 3.70 1.09 7.63
N VAL A 329 2.62 1.88 7.61
CA VAL A 329 2.24 2.78 6.52
C VAL A 329 1.92 4.12 7.15
N PRO A 330 2.32 5.25 6.53
CA PRO A 330 1.91 6.57 7.01
C PRO A 330 0.39 6.68 7.20
N THR A 331 -0.04 7.33 8.28
CA THR A 331 -1.47 7.61 8.51
C THR A 331 -2.02 8.48 7.39
N GLY A 332 -3.21 8.13 6.88
CA GLY A 332 -3.87 8.88 5.80
C GLY A 332 -3.32 8.59 4.40
N THR A 333 -2.50 7.56 4.21
CA THR A 333 -2.10 7.11 2.87
C THR A 333 -3.31 6.73 2.04
N ASN A 334 -3.42 7.32 0.85
CA ASN A 334 -4.41 6.96 -0.16
C ASN A 334 -3.76 6.18 -1.30
N PHE A 335 -4.23 4.96 -1.54
CA PHE A 335 -3.68 4.10 -2.61
C PHE A 335 -4.42 4.25 -3.94
N PHE A 336 -5.69 4.66 -3.88
CA PHE A 336 -6.57 4.76 -5.03
C PHE A 336 -6.98 6.21 -5.29
N ALA A 337 -7.10 6.55 -6.57
CA ALA A 337 -7.62 7.81 -7.06
C ALA A 337 -8.75 7.56 -8.06
N THR A 338 -9.72 8.47 -8.11
CA THR A 338 -10.80 8.41 -9.10
C THR A 338 -10.25 8.74 -10.48
N PHE A 339 -10.51 7.88 -11.46
CA PHE A 339 -10.24 8.14 -12.87
C PHE A 339 -11.48 8.76 -13.53
N SER A 340 -11.35 10.01 -13.95
CA SER A 340 -12.39 10.78 -14.61
C SER A 340 -11.96 11.13 -16.02
N TRP A 341 -12.80 10.82 -17.01
CA TRP A 341 -12.46 11.03 -18.42
C TRP A 341 -13.69 11.45 -19.24
N PRO A 342 -13.50 12.16 -20.37
CA PRO A 342 -14.56 12.41 -21.36
C PRO A 342 -15.36 11.16 -21.72
N GLY A 343 -16.63 11.15 -21.31
CA GLY A 343 -17.58 10.08 -21.57
C GLY A 343 -18.45 10.29 -22.79
N SER A 344 -18.79 11.54 -23.07
CA SER A 344 -19.57 11.97 -24.22
C SER A 344 -19.16 13.37 -24.64
N PRO A 345 -19.19 13.67 -25.94
CA PRO A 345 -19.03 15.03 -26.42
C PRO A 345 -20.29 15.86 -26.11
N THR A 346 -20.10 17.11 -25.72
CA THR A 346 -21.14 18.15 -25.57
C THR A 346 -20.74 19.37 -26.39
N LEU A 347 -21.42 19.67 -27.48
CA LEU A 347 -21.14 20.89 -28.26
C LEU A 347 -21.56 22.13 -27.46
N SER A 348 -20.68 23.14 -27.39
CA SER A 348 -21.11 24.49 -27.04
C SER A 348 -21.73 25.15 -28.27
N GLU A 349 -22.77 25.95 -28.06
CA GLU A 349 -23.52 26.63 -29.12
C GLU A 349 -22.65 27.57 -29.97
N ASP A 350 -21.50 28.01 -29.46
CA ASP A 350 -20.53 28.82 -30.19
C ASP A 350 -19.46 27.97 -30.90
N ALA A 351 -19.43 28.07 -32.23
CA ALA A 351 -18.31 27.71 -33.12
C ALA A 351 -17.70 26.30 -32.98
N GLY A 352 -18.53 25.26 -32.99
CA GLY A 352 -18.06 23.87 -33.17
C GLY A 352 -17.21 23.32 -32.03
N ASN A 353 -17.11 24.01 -30.91
CA ASN A 353 -16.30 23.57 -29.78
C ASN A 353 -17.05 22.46 -29.01
N THR A 354 -16.46 21.28 -28.88
CA THR A 354 -16.99 20.22 -28.00
C THR A 354 -16.42 20.44 -26.60
N THR A 355 -17.27 20.84 -25.66
CA THR A 355 -17.04 20.52 -24.24
C THR A 355 -17.20 19.01 -24.05
N ASN A 356 -16.61 18.42 -23.02
CA ASN A 356 -16.77 16.99 -22.75
C ASN A 356 -17.45 16.80 -21.41
N THR A 357 -18.50 15.98 -21.34
CA THR A 357 -19.01 15.53 -20.04
C THR A 357 -18.01 14.55 -19.47
N THR A 358 -17.26 15.01 -18.48
CA THR A 358 -16.33 14.17 -17.74
C THR A 358 -17.14 13.27 -16.82
N GLN A 359 -16.91 11.96 -16.89
CA GLN A 359 -17.59 10.98 -16.03
C GLN A 359 -16.57 10.18 -15.22
N PRO A 360 -16.91 9.79 -13.96
CA PRO A 360 -16.06 8.91 -13.18
C PRO A 360 -16.16 7.50 -13.76
N LEU A 361 -15.07 7.02 -14.36
CA LEU A 361 -15.02 5.69 -14.99
C LEU A 361 -14.66 4.60 -13.98
N GLY A 362 -14.00 4.93 -12.88
CA GLY A 362 -13.53 3.97 -11.90
C GLY A 362 -12.44 4.52 -11.00
N TYR A 363 -11.77 3.64 -10.29
CA TYR A 363 -10.57 3.93 -9.53
C TYR A 363 -9.34 3.32 -10.20
N TYR A 364 -8.20 3.96 -10.00
CA TYR A 364 -6.88 3.49 -10.41
C TYR A 364 -5.86 3.78 -9.29
N MET A 365 -4.67 3.20 -9.38
CA MET A 365 -3.60 3.42 -8.42
C MET A 365 -2.51 4.33 -9.00
N ALA A 366 -1.87 5.11 -8.14
CA ALA A 366 -0.65 5.81 -8.54
C ALA A 366 0.45 4.80 -8.91
N PRO A 367 1.31 5.09 -9.90
CA PRO A 367 2.46 4.24 -10.21
C PRO A 367 3.45 4.17 -9.05
N TRP A 368 4.07 3.02 -8.84
CA TRP A 368 5.08 2.85 -7.80
C TRP A 368 6.44 3.29 -8.32
N ILE A 369 7.25 3.93 -7.48
CA ILE A 369 8.61 4.38 -7.83
C ILE A 369 9.62 3.62 -6.99
N ASP A 370 10.48 2.85 -7.66
CA ASP A 370 11.64 2.23 -7.03
C ASP A 370 12.65 3.33 -6.69
N GLN A 371 12.95 3.49 -5.40
CA GLN A 371 13.83 4.55 -4.90
C GLN A 371 15.30 4.34 -5.29
N SER A 372 15.69 3.12 -5.67
CA SER A 372 17.05 2.81 -6.08
C SER A 372 17.31 3.14 -7.55
N THR A 373 16.32 2.91 -8.41
CA THR A 373 16.44 3.07 -9.87
C THR A 373 15.68 4.29 -10.40
N TYR A 374 14.81 4.90 -9.59
CA TYR A 374 13.84 5.93 -9.99
C TYR A 374 12.90 5.50 -11.13
N LYS A 375 12.79 4.18 -11.36
CA LYS A 375 11.89 3.63 -12.37
C LYS A 375 10.52 3.38 -11.79
N SER A 376 9.51 3.66 -12.60
CA SER A 376 8.11 3.45 -12.24
C SER A 376 7.65 2.04 -12.62
N TYR A 377 6.83 1.43 -11.77
CA TYR A 377 6.25 0.10 -11.99
C TYR A 377 4.82 0.01 -11.47
N CYS A 378 4.12 -1.03 -11.90
CA CYS A 378 2.84 -1.45 -11.36
C CYS A 378 3.00 -2.78 -10.64
N LEU A 379 2.23 -2.99 -9.57
CA LEU A 379 2.31 -4.20 -8.76
C LEU A 379 1.91 -5.41 -9.59
N ASN A 380 2.63 -6.51 -9.37
CA ASN A 380 2.39 -7.78 -10.04
C ASN A 380 2.74 -8.90 -9.07
N SER A 381 2.58 -10.14 -9.52
CA SER A 381 2.82 -11.33 -8.74
C SER A 381 4.22 -11.37 -8.09
N THR A 382 5.26 -10.82 -8.72
CA THR A 382 6.60 -10.74 -8.10
C THR A 382 6.60 -9.80 -6.90
N HIS A 383 5.96 -8.64 -7.01
CA HIS A 383 5.84 -7.68 -5.90
C HIS A 383 4.98 -8.22 -4.76
N TYR A 384 3.83 -8.82 -5.10
CA TYR A 384 2.89 -9.39 -4.14
C TYR A 384 3.45 -10.56 -3.34
N ASN A 385 4.42 -11.29 -3.91
CA ASN A 385 5.10 -12.40 -3.23
C ASN A 385 6.43 -11.98 -2.56
N SER A 386 6.76 -10.69 -2.56
CA SER A 386 7.96 -10.17 -1.88
C SER A 386 7.82 -10.21 -0.35
N SER A 387 8.91 -9.92 0.37
CA SER A 387 8.88 -9.78 1.83
C SER A 387 8.18 -8.51 2.32
N ASN A 388 7.83 -7.58 1.42
CA ASN A 388 7.22 -6.30 1.79
C ASN A 388 5.80 -6.50 2.37
N PRO A 389 5.55 -6.13 3.65
CA PRO A 389 4.24 -6.28 4.29
C PRO A 389 3.10 -5.55 3.58
N LEU A 390 3.36 -4.35 3.03
CA LEU A 390 2.38 -3.56 2.30
C LEU A 390 1.95 -4.29 1.02
N PHE A 391 2.90 -4.81 0.26
CA PHE A 391 2.57 -5.54 -0.97
C PHE A 391 1.81 -6.83 -0.69
N LYS A 392 2.12 -7.53 0.40
CA LYS A 392 1.31 -8.68 0.87
C LYS A 392 -0.11 -8.27 1.24
N ALA A 393 -0.28 -7.16 1.96
CA ALA A 393 -1.60 -6.63 2.29
C ALA A 393 -2.41 -6.25 1.05
N MET A 394 -1.77 -5.62 0.07
CA MET A 394 -2.41 -5.25 -1.19
C MET A 394 -2.79 -6.47 -2.02
N ARG A 395 -1.98 -7.54 -2.00
CA ARG A 395 -2.32 -8.82 -2.67
C ARG A 395 -3.65 -9.37 -2.17
N ASP A 396 -3.87 -9.39 -0.86
CA ASP A 396 -5.08 -9.95 -0.25
C ASP A 396 -6.36 -9.16 -0.56
N ILE A 397 -6.23 -7.91 -1.02
CA ILE A 397 -7.37 -7.03 -1.29
C ILE A 397 -7.60 -6.88 -2.80
N ILE A 398 -6.52 -6.69 -3.57
CA ILE A 398 -6.57 -6.47 -5.01
C ILE A 398 -6.67 -7.80 -5.77
N GLU A 399 -5.90 -8.82 -5.34
CA GLU A 399 -5.78 -10.17 -5.90
C GLU A 399 -5.46 -10.32 -7.40
N VAL A 400 -5.28 -9.23 -8.14
CA VAL A 400 -4.94 -9.23 -9.56
C VAL A 400 -3.64 -8.48 -9.81
N ASP A 401 -2.87 -8.93 -10.81
CA ASP A 401 -1.75 -8.14 -11.34
C ASP A 401 -2.27 -6.80 -11.88
N THR A 402 -1.44 -5.77 -11.78
CA THR A 402 -1.73 -4.45 -12.34
C THR A 402 -0.76 -4.13 -13.47
N GLU A 403 -1.18 -3.28 -14.39
CA GLU A 403 -0.35 -2.80 -15.49
C GLU A 403 -0.50 -1.28 -15.66
N GLY A 404 0.48 -0.63 -16.31
CA GLY A 404 0.42 0.79 -16.58
C GLY A 404 -0.73 1.17 -17.52
N LEU A 405 -1.36 2.30 -17.26
CA LEU A 405 -2.23 2.99 -18.20
C LEU A 405 -1.50 4.21 -18.76
N TYR A 406 -1.67 4.47 -20.06
CA TYR A 406 -1.01 5.57 -20.77
C TYR A 406 -2.02 6.35 -21.61
N ILE A 407 -1.67 7.60 -21.92
CA ILE A 407 -2.43 8.46 -22.82
C ILE A 407 -1.59 8.74 -24.06
N GLY A 408 -2.13 8.37 -25.23
CA GLY A 408 -1.65 8.84 -26.52
C GLY A 408 -2.41 10.09 -26.94
N GLU A 409 -1.70 11.17 -27.26
CA GLU A 409 -2.26 12.39 -27.84
C GLU A 409 -1.93 12.43 -29.34
N LYS A 410 -2.97 12.54 -30.18
CA LYS A 410 -2.83 12.91 -31.58
C LYS A 410 -2.87 14.44 -31.68
N ALA A 411 -1.87 15.02 -32.35
CA ALA A 411 -1.87 16.45 -32.64
C ALA A 411 -3.09 16.84 -33.47
N ALA A 412 -3.65 18.03 -33.20
CA ALA A 412 -4.71 18.60 -34.01
C ALA A 412 -4.28 18.68 -35.47
N GLU A 413 -5.15 18.22 -36.37
CA GLU A 413 -4.93 18.33 -37.81
C GLU A 413 -5.21 19.78 -38.22
N THR A 414 -4.30 20.40 -38.98
CA THR A 414 -4.54 21.73 -39.55
C THR A 414 -4.92 21.56 -41.01
N VAL A 415 -6.02 22.17 -41.41
CA VAL A 415 -6.47 22.14 -42.80
C VAL A 415 -6.56 23.57 -43.33
N THR A 416 -6.12 23.74 -44.57
CA THR A 416 -6.19 25.01 -45.28
C THR A 416 -7.37 24.97 -46.24
N ASP A 417 -8.30 25.92 -46.13
CA ASP A 417 -9.42 26.07 -47.06
C ASP A 417 -8.95 26.54 -48.45
N SER A 418 -9.88 26.60 -49.41
CA SER A 418 -9.61 27.07 -50.78
C SER A 418 -9.17 28.54 -50.86
N ASN A 419 -9.38 29.32 -49.80
CA ASN A 419 -9.02 30.74 -49.69
C ASN A 419 -7.69 30.96 -48.97
N GLY A 420 -7.01 29.90 -48.52
CA GLY A 420 -5.74 29.96 -47.81
C GLY A 420 -5.86 30.13 -46.29
N ASN A 421 -7.07 30.14 -45.72
CA ASN A 421 -7.27 30.20 -44.28
C ASN A 421 -7.03 28.83 -43.66
N THR A 422 -6.40 28.80 -42.48
CA THR A 422 -6.15 27.56 -41.74
C THR A 422 -7.14 27.38 -40.60
N THR A 423 -7.81 26.23 -40.58
CA THR A 423 -8.62 25.77 -39.46
C THR A 423 -7.86 24.66 -38.75
N THR A 424 -7.81 24.72 -37.42
CA THR A 424 -7.17 23.68 -36.60
C THR A 424 -8.28 22.80 -36.03
N GLY A 425 -8.28 21.53 -36.41
CA GLY A 425 -9.21 20.54 -35.93
C GLY A 425 -8.96 20.15 -34.46
N PHE A 426 -9.61 19.07 -34.05
CA PHE A 426 -9.59 18.63 -32.65
C PHE A 426 -8.39 17.74 -32.34
N LYS A 427 -7.91 17.85 -31.09
CA LYS A 427 -7.03 16.84 -30.51
C LYS A 427 -7.83 15.60 -30.19
N ASP A 428 -7.20 14.44 -30.36
CA ASP A 428 -7.78 13.14 -30.06
C ASP A 428 -6.87 12.37 -29.10
N TYR A 429 -7.48 11.56 -28.23
CA TYR A 429 -6.80 10.89 -27.14
C TYR A 429 -7.13 9.39 -27.10
N ILE A 430 -6.09 8.57 -27.01
CA ILE A 430 -6.22 7.12 -26.83
C ILE A 430 -5.72 6.73 -25.46
N LEU A 431 -6.59 6.12 -24.65
CA LEU A 431 -6.21 5.40 -23.44
C LEU A 431 -5.72 4.00 -23.81
N ILE A 432 -4.50 3.65 -23.43
CA ILE A 432 -3.86 2.39 -23.82
C ILE A 432 -3.13 1.75 -22.65
N ARG A 433 -3.29 0.43 -22.51
CA ARG A 433 -2.63 -0.37 -21.48
C ARG A 433 -1.19 -0.68 -21.83
N GLU A 434 -0.38 -0.90 -20.81
CA GLU A 434 1.05 -1.21 -20.93
C GLU A 434 1.31 -2.40 -21.86
N THR A 435 0.56 -3.48 -21.69
CA THR A 435 0.70 -4.70 -22.51
C THR A 435 0.51 -4.42 -24.00
N ASP A 436 -0.44 -3.55 -24.35
CA ASP A 436 -0.74 -3.20 -25.73
C ASP A 436 0.22 -2.15 -26.28
N LEU A 437 0.56 -1.13 -25.49
CA LEU A 437 1.46 -0.05 -25.89
C LEU A 437 2.89 -0.56 -26.09
N LYS A 438 3.44 -1.30 -25.14
CA LYS A 438 4.84 -1.76 -25.19
C LYS A 438 5.11 -2.71 -26.36
N ALA A 439 4.07 -3.34 -26.91
CA ALA A 439 4.17 -4.16 -28.12
C ALA A 439 4.35 -3.34 -29.41
N VAL A 440 4.01 -2.05 -29.40
CA VAL A 440 3.99 -1.24 -30.64
C VAL A 440 4.72 0.11 -30.55
N TRP A 441 5.08 0.56 -29.35
CA TRP A 441 5.64 1.90 -29.16
C TRP A 441 7.05 2.04 -29.75
N PHE A 442 7.36 3.23 -30.21
CA PHE A 442 8.67 3.55 -30.79
C PHE A 442 9.03 5.02 -30.55
N TYR A 443 10.31 5.33 -30.68
CA TYR A 443 10.81 6.70 -30.87
C TYR A 443 11.53 6.79 -32.21
N LEU A 444 11.73 8.01 -32.71
CA LEU A 444 12.44 8.23 -33.98
C LEU A 444 13.92 8.44 -33.71
N LYS A 445 14.74 7.44 -34.04
CA LYS A 445 16.20 7.54 -34.04
C LYS A 445 16.67 7.81 -35.47
N SER A 446 17.08 9.04 -35.78
CA SER A 446 17.44 9.44 -37.14
C SER A 446 16.34 9.12 -38.18
N ASN A 447 15.09 9.47 -37.86
CA ASN A 447 13.87 9.16 -38.64
C ASN A 447 13.53 7.66 -38.80
N VAL A 448 14.23 6.76 -38.11
CA VAL A 448 13.90 5.33 -38.08
C VAL A 448 13.15 4.99 -36.78
N PRO A 449 11.95 4.42 -36.86
CA PRO A 449 11.25 3.89 -35.68
C PRO A 449 12.09 2.85 -34.95
N THR A 450 12.34 3.08 -33.66
CA THR A 450 13.10 2.18 -32.79
C THR A 450 12.32 1.99 -31.49
N ALA A 451 12.21 0.75 -31.00
CA ALA A 451 11.58 0.49 -29.70
C ALA A 451 12.40 1.14 -28.56
N PRO A 452 11.77 1.88 -27.63
CA PRO A 452 12.46 2.38 -26.44
C PRO A 452 12.79 1.22 -25.48
N THR A 453 13.77 1.47 -24.61
CA THR A 453 14.10 0.63 -23.46
C THR A 453 13.75 1.39 -22.18
N ASP A 454 13.62 0.68 -21.05
CA ASP A 454 13.37 1.32 -19.75
C ASP A 454 14.42 2.40 -19.38
N ASP A 455 15.64 2.32 -19.94
CA ASP A 455 16.71 3.29 -19.67
C ASP A 455 16.61 4.55 -20.54
N ASN A 456 16.00 4.46 -21.73
CA ASN A 456 15.98 5.59 -22.68
C ASN A 456 14.59 6.22 -22.84
N VAL A 457 13.52 5.55 -22.38
CA VAL A 457 12.13 5.98 -22.59
C VAL A 457 11.86 7.38 -22.03
N ALA A 458 12.48 7.74 -20.90
CA ALA A 458 12.32 9.05 -20.27
C ALA A 458 12.79 10.20 -21.17
N ASN A 459 13.90 9.98 -21.88
CA ASN A 459 14.58 11.01 -22.66
C ASN A 459 14.06 11.13 -24.11
N ASN A 460 13.17 10.24 -24.53
CA ASN A 460 12.67 10.20 -25.90
C ASN A 460 11.18 10.52 -25.97
N ALA A 461 10.78 11.23 -27.04
CA ALA A 461 9.37 11.31 -27.40
C ALA A 461 8.93 9.96 -27.98
N VAL A 462 7.99 9.33 -27.28
CA VAL A 462 7.48 8.00 -27.64
C VAL A 462 6.18 8.13 -28.41
N TYR A 463 6.03 7.34 -29.45
CA TYR A 463 4.90 7.34 -30.37
C TYR A 463 4.37 5.91 -30.57
N PHE A 464 3.15 5.81 -31.07
CA PHE A 464 2.59 4.58 -31.60
C PHE A 464 1.59 4.90 -32.73
N TYR A 465 1.31 3.89 -33.57
CA TYR A 465 0.27 3.98 -34.58
C TYR A 465 -1.03 3.34 -34.06
N TYR A 466 -2.16 4.03 -34.26
CA TYR A 466 -3.49 3.54 -33.89
C TYR A 466 -4.46 3.61 -35.09
N PRO A 467 -5.33 2.60 -35.32
CA PRO A 467 -5.50 1.35 -34.57
C PRO A 467 -4.24 0.48 -34.52
N LEU A 468 -4.08 -0.33 -33.48
CA LEU A 468 -2.83 -1.07 -33.23
C LEU A 468 -2.61 -2.17 -34.29
N ASN A 469 -1.39 -2.28 -34.81
CA ASN A 469 -0.94 -3.43 -35.61
C ASN A 469 0.29 -4.07 -34.98
N LYS A 470 0.09 -5.10 -34.15
CA LYS A 470 1.17 -5.79 -33.44
C LYS A 470 2.07 -6.62 -34.38
N ALA A 471 1.59 -6.99 -35.56
CA ALA A 471 2.38 -7.74 -36.54
C ALA A 471 3.37 -6.84 -37.31
N SER A 472 3.11 -5.54 -37.38
CA SER A 472 3.99 -4.57 -38.04
C SER A 472 3.97 -3.23 -37.30
N PRO A 473 4.51 -3.17 -36.08
CA PRO A 473 4.35 -2.03 -35.17
C PRO A 473 4.98 -0.73 -35.69
N PHE A 474 6.00 -0.85 -36.54
CA PHE A 474 6.79 0.28 -37.03
C PHE A 474 6.41 0.74 -38.44
N VAL A 475 5.43 0.10 -39.07
CA VAL A 475 4.96 0.44 -40.43
C VAL A 475 3.58 1.05 -40.35
N LYS A 476 3.49 2.35 -40.66
CA LYS A 476 2.21 3.07 -40.70
C LYS A 476 1.39 2.64 -41.92
N THR A 477 0.15 2.23 -41.70
CA THR A 477 -0.84 1.99 -42.75
C THR A 477 -1.70 3.23 -43.01
N SER A 478 -2.45 3.26 -44.12
CA SER A 478 -3.32 4.39 -44.49
C SER A 478 -4.44 4.67 -43.47
N THR A 479 -4.89 3.64 -42.76
CA THR A 479 -5.95 3.73 -41.74
C THR A 479 -5.42 4.14 -40.37
N GLN A 480 -4.10 4.12 -40.16
CA GLN A 480 -3.49 4.47 -38.89
C GLN A 480 -3.16 5.96 -38.78
N ARG A 481 -3.23 6.48 -37.56
CA ARG A 481 -2.74 7.79 -37.15
C ARG A 481 -1.65 7.63 -36.10
N ILE A 482 -0.76 8.62 -36.03
CA ILE A 482 0.33 8.63 -35.05
C ILE A 482 -0.13 9.36 -33.80
N PHE A 483 0.11 8.73 -32.65
CA PHE A 483 -0.16 9.28 -31.33
C PHE A 483 1.16 9.39 -30.58
N ARG A 484 1.33 10.45 -29.80
CA ARG A 484 2.47 10.65 -28.91
C ARG A 484 2.06 10.31 -27.48
N VAL A 485 2.84 9.48 -26.79
CA VAL A 485 2.61 9.18 -25.37
C VAL A 485 2.91 10.42 -24.54
N ARG A 486 1.97 10.80 -23.67
CA ARG A 486 2.06 11.96 -22.78
C ARG A 486 1.86 11.55 -21.34
N GLY A 487 2.71 12.08 -20.45
CA GLY A 487 2.51 11.98 -19.01
C GLY A 487 1.48 13.02 -18.52
N ALA A 488 0.99 12.83 -17.30
CA ALA A 488 0.00 13.72 -16.68
C ALA A 488 0.40 15.21 -16.74
N ASN A 489 1.67 15.50 -16.43
CA ASN A 489 2.22 16.87 -16.46
C ASN A 489 2.28 17.49 -17.88
N GLU A 490 2.39 16.67 -18.92
CA GLU A 490 2.47 17.16 -20.30
C GLU A 490 1.09 17.45 -20.91
N LEU A 491 0.03 16.88 -20.32
CA LEU A 491 -1.34 17.02 -20.81
C LEU A 491 -2.03 18.31 -20.32
N GLY A 492 -1.50 18.96 -19.28
CA GLY A 492 -2.16 20.10 -18.63
C GLY A 492 -3.52 19.75 -18.03
N ASN A 493 -3.80 18.46 -17.82
CA ASN A 493 -5.09 17.95 -17.36
C ASN A 493 -5.03 17.65 -15.85
N SER A 494 -5.79 18.42 -15.05
CA SER A 494 -5.86 18.26 -13.59
C SER A 494 -6.57 16.97 -13.14
N ASN A 495 -7.21 16.24 -14.04
CA ASN A 495 -7.96 15.03 -13.72
C ASN A 495 -7.09 13.76 -13.65
N VAL A 496 -5.78 13.88 -13.85
CA VAL A 496 -4.83 12.77 -13.79
C VAL A 496 -3.71 13.13 -12.82
N SER A 497 -3.49 12.28 -11.81
CA SER A 497 -2.46 12.50 -10.79
C SER A 497 -1.04 12.54 -11.39
N SER A 498 -0.22 13.49 -10.97
CA SER A 498 1.13 13.73 -11.50
C SER A 498 2.29 13.07 -10.73
N GLY A 499 1.99 12.22 -9.74
CA GLY A 499 2.98 11.61 -8.84
C GLY A 499 2.95 10.08 -8.81
N GLY A 500 3.75 9.51 -7.92
CA GLY A 500 3.81 8.07 -7.67
C GLY A 500 3.80 7.72 -6.18
N SER A 501 3.93 6.43 -5.87
CA SER A 501 4.01 5.90 -4.50
C SER A 501 5.32 5.14 -4.28
N THR A 502 5.94 5.28 -3.12
CA THR A 502 7.13 4.48 -2.75
C THR A 502 6.69 3.16 -2.13
N SER A 503 7.59 2.18 -2.00
CA SER A 503 7.32 0.87 -1.38
C SER A 503 6.88 0.92 0.10
N THR A 504 6.91 2.10 0.73
CA THR A 504 6.39 2.37 2.08
C THR A 504 4.98 2.96 2.07
N GLY A 505 4.38 3.16 0.88
CA GLY A 505 3.08 3.82 0.72
C GLY A 505 3.14 5.35 0.81
N SER A 506 4.33 5.94 0.78
CA SER A 506 4.47 7.41 0.77
C SER A 506 4.26 7.95 -0.64
N THR A 507 3.55 9.07 -0.77
CA THR A 507 3.41 9.76 -2.06
C THR A 507 4.71 10.47 -2.44
N THR A 508 5.05 10.45 -3.73
CA THR A 508 6.18 11.19 -4.31
C THR A 508 5.71 12.06 -5.48
N SER A 509 6.31 13.23 -5.62
CA SER A 509 6.12 14.12 -6.77
C SER A 509 6.95 13.73 -7.99
N TYR A 510 7.72 12.63 -7.91
CA TYR A 510 8.55 12.17 -9.02
C TYR A 510 7.67 11.58 -10.12
N PRO A 511 7.70 12.15 -11.34
CA PRO A 511 6.86 11.67 -12.43
C PRO A 511 7.33 10.28 -12.91
N PRO A 512 6.42 9.40 -13.33
CA PRO A 512 6.78 8.10 -13.90
C PRO A 512 7.71 8.23 -15.12
N HIS A 513 8.85 7.55 -15.11
CA HIS A 513 9.89 7.67 -16.14
C HIS A 513 9.42 7.40 -17.58
N ASP A 514 8.41 6.55 -17.73
CA ASP A 514 7.85 6.12 -19.02
C ASP A 514 6.50 6.79 -19.33
N ARG A 515 6.12 7.83 -18.58
CA ARG A 515 4.88 8.61 -18.76
C ARG A 515 3.57 7.85 -18.52
N LYS A 516 3.61 6.68 -17.87
CA LYS A 516 2.37 6.04 -17.38
C LYS A 516 1.65 6.99 -16.43
N ILE A 517 0.33 6.99 -16.51
CA ILE A 517 -0.53 7.88 -15.71
C ILE A 517 -1.11 7.21 -14.48
N GLY A 518 -1.04 5.88 -14.42
CA GLY A 518 -1.68 5.09 -13.39
C GLY A 518 -1.39 3.60 -13.55
N CYS A 519 -1.71 2.83 -12.51
CA CYS A 519 -1.77 1.38 -12.53
C CYS A 519 -3.23 0.93 -12.45
N VAL A 520 -3.58 0.02 -13.34
CA VAL A 520 -4.95 -0.51 -13.49
C VAL A 520 -4.95 -2.03 -13.42
N PRO A 521 -6.07 -2.68 -13.07
CA PRO A 521 -6.19 -4.14 -13.12
C PRO A 521 -5.84 -4.69 -14.50
N LYS A 522 -4.95 -5.68 -14.54
CA LYS A 522 -4.63 -6.44 -15.74
C LYS A 522 -5.75 -7.45 -16.02
N PHE A 523 -6.03 -7.72 -17.31
CA PHE A 523 -6.99 -8.75 -17.73
C PHE A 523 -6.52 -10.17 -17.39
#